data_AF-K3UTS8-F1
#
_entry.id   AF-K3UTS8-F1
#
_cell.length_a   1.000
_cell.length_b   1.000
_cell.length_c   1.000
_cell.angle_alpha   90.00
_cell.angle_beta   90.00
_cell.angle_gamma   90.00
#
_symmetry.space_group_name_H-M   'P 1'
#
loop_
_entity.id
_entity.type
_entity.pdbx_description
1 polymer ?
#
loop_
_entity_poly.entity_id
_entity_poly.type
_entity_poly.pdbx_seq_one_letter_code
_entity_poly.pdbx_strand_id
1 'polypeptide(L)'
;MDHEIRQQSGRNGDLSPKNDKLAIPMDEIRLLSSRELAGDSETSSSENLKGLSQRPGVIKRCFHNLYKQWESYKSKPWNMCILLVLGTVFALGHHLFYLMLDEKPATDQSLMLRYGTILAFCAKASLGTAAAMAFQQRAWLVLRHKMARLDTVDSIFTANTDIFSLLTWSSINKAKIGTLIAVYCWITPLVVVLTSETLSVVVGTRVENGTCPNVRTLNFSNQKIVYWRTPMKVNDRFLMSVSLWNTTTDGETINSTDSNEFDYFTGSSQQWDGMIASRVVLSTEPLVRKETGQEICSARWNCSYVISFVAPGYKCEELASGVNSEVRNLGQATPPFDTSALAPMGNYTYYAKNDLGEYQNPQILSGAGGRPKQKPPYPKNLGAFRAEPIMWIGYCTVKNHSKPQPPEPRKGDWYKAYTPVIIGCEHYEVNYTIKFDFVEGVQSHKILHRKYIRKVVNTTLTSERDQDKRLKDRTKAVPEKNYVYPLDIGKYRLTAAYHSLGYTLRRTLNGTTTMPNFNVNSQILITPLVDRINYLPVENFRHAIMNMYENMVLSLLSDPSFSVVSWASNGKPSGPFKGGAETAYPCRK
;
A
#
# COMPACT_ATOMS: atom_id res chain seq x y z
N MET A 1 35.19 -32.77 32.80
CA MET A 1 35.77 -32.31 34.06
C MET A 1 34.79 -31.28 34.59
N ASP A 2 34.09 -31.69 35.64
CA ASP A 2 32.88 -31.12 36.22
C ASP A 2 33.12 -29.79 36.95
N HIS A 3 32.11 -28.89 36.94
CA HIS A 3 31.39 -28.40 38.13
C HIS A 3 30.68 -27.05 37.89
N GLU A 4 29.35 -27.13 38.00
CA GLU A 4 28.44 -26.34 38.86
C GLU A 4 28.80 -24.94 39.43
N ILE A 5 27.86 -24.01 39.17
CA ILE A 5 27.01 -23.26 40.14
C ILE A 5 27.68 -22.68 41.41
N ARG A 6 27.61 -21.34 41.63
CA ARG A 6 26.73 -20.68 42.65
C ARG A 6 26.89 -19.16 42.75
N GLN A 7 25.76 -18.53 43.06
CA GLN A 7 25.51 -17.15 43.51
C GLN A 7 26.11 -16.84 44.90
N GLN A 8 26.33 -15.55 45.20
CA GLN A 8 25.83 -14.74 46.36
C GLN A 8 26.71 -13.48 46.56
N SER A 9 26.17 -12.25 46.56
CA SER A 9 25.58 -11.48 47.69
C SER A 9 26.59 -11.21 48.83
N GLY A 10 26.84 -10.01 49.38
CA GLY A 10 26.23 -8.68 49.31
C GLY A 10 26.86 -7.73 50.37
N ARG A 11 26.18 -6.61 50.70
CA ARG A 11 26.37 -5.61 51.81
C ARG A 11 27.48 -4.55 51.68
N ASN A 12 27.36 -3.34 52.25
CA ASN A 12 26.27 -2.42 52.66
C ASN A 12 26.97 -1.09 53.08
N GLY A 13 26.32 0.07 52.95
CA GLY A 13 26.75 1.33 53.59
C GLY A 13 25.78 2.49 53.33
N ASP A 14 25.12 2.97 54.39
CA ASP A 14 24.01 3.94 54.52
C ASP A 14 24.33 5.42 54.17
N LEU A 15 23.33 6.20 53.70
CA LEU A 15 22.51 7.14 54.52
C LEU A 15 21.53 7.99 53.65
N SER A 16 20.32 8.19 54.18
CA SER A 16 19.03 8.70 53.64
C SER A 16 18.94 10.27 53.56
N PRO A 17 17.79 10.96 53.28
CA PRO A 17 16.43 10.55 52.83
C PRO A 17 15.66 11.52 51.85
N LYS A 18 14.41 11.12 51.50
CA LYS A 18 13.19 11.89 51.10
C LYS A 18 12.95 12.27 49.62
N ASN A 19 12.06 11.53 48.94
CA ASN A 19 10.64 11.90 48.80
C ASN A 19 9.85 10.81 48.04
N ASP A 20 8.69 10.45 48.60
CA ASP A 20 7.78 9.39 48.18
C ASP A 20 6.69 9.90 47.19
N LYS A 21 6.39 9.07 46.17
CA LYS A 21 5.05 8.61 45.67
C LYS A 21 3.97 9.65 45.30
N LEU A 22 3.05 9.48 44.33
CA LEU A 22 2.48 8.32 43.62
C LEU A 22 1.68 8.86 42.38
N ALA A 23 1.35 7.97 41.43
CA ALA A 23 0.38 8.12 40.32
C ALA A 23 -1.04 8.53 40.79
N ILE A 24 -2.07 8.91 40.00
CA ILE A 24 -2.73 8.33 38.79
C ILE A 24 -3.62 9.45 38.08
N PRO A 25 -4.72 9.20 37.33
CA PRO A 25 -4.98 9.68 35.95
C PRO A 25 -5.98 10.85 35.85
N MET A 26 -6.37 11.26 34.64
CA MET A 26 -7.24 12.40 34.38
C MET A 26 -8.47 12.01 33.54
N ASP A 27 -9.66 12.16 34.15
CA ASP A 27 -10.98 12.21 33.51
C ASP A 27 -11.74 13.45 34.04
N GLU A 28 -12.45 14.10 33.10
CA GLU A 28 -13.61 15.00 33.17
C GLU A 28 -13.73 16.24 34.11
N ILE A 29 -13.86 17.40 33.44
CA ILE A 29 -14.99 18.38 33.49
C ILE A 29 -15.30 19.11 34.84
N ARG A 30 -15.06 20.43 34.91
CA ARG A 30 -16.04 21.57 34.85
C ARG A 30 -15.51 22.87 35.48
N LEU A 31 -15.91 23.99 34.85
CA LEU A 31 -16.14 25.34 35.41
C LEU A 31 -14.92 26.22 35.76
N LEU A 32 -14.50 27.02 34.78
CA LEU A 32 -13.81 28.29 35.02
C LEU A 32 -14.84 29.42 35.22
N SER A 33 -14.74 30.02 36.39
CA SER A 33 -15.30 31.31 36.80
C SER A 33 -14.63 32.46 36.05
N SER A 34 -15.43 33.47 35.76
CA SER A 34 -15.07 34.78 35.23
C SER A 34 -13.92 35.45 35.99
N ARG A 35 -12.98 36.06 35.27
CA ARG A 35 -12.19 37.18 35.77
C ARG A 35 -11.80 38.13 34.64
N GLU A 36 -12.11 39.40 34.88
CA GLU A 36 -11.80 40.59 34.09
C GLU A 36 -10.29 40.77 33.92
N LEU A 37 -9.88 41.32 32.77
CA LEU A 37 -8.56 41.90 32.58
C LEU A 37 -8.74 43.27 31.90
N ALA A 38 -8.43 44.30 32.67
CA ALA A 38 -8.23 45.67 32.26
C ALA A 38 -6.95 45.80 31.42
N GLY A 39 -6.96 46.69 30.44
CA GLY A 39 -5.78 47.13 29.70
C GLY A 39 -5.75 48.65 29.66
N ASP A 40 -4.70 49.23 30.24
CA ASP A 40 -4.38 50.65 30.29
C ASP A 40 -3.99 51.21 28.91
N SER A 41 -4.31 52.48 28.68
CA SER A 41 -3.84 53.28 27.54
C SER A 41 -3.18 54.57 28.03
N GLU A 42 -1.89 54.75 27.74
CA GLU A 42 -1.21 56.04 27.84
C GLU A 42 -1.41 56.91 26.57
N THR A 43 -1.44 58.20 26.84
CA THR A 43 -1.71 59.38 26.01
C THR A 43 -0.65 59.72 24.95
N SER A 44 -1.11 60.30 23.83
CA SER A 44 -0.40 61.41 23.16
C SER A 44 -1.35 62.22 22.27
N SER A 45 -1.24 63.53 22.37
CA SER A 45 -2.06 64.62 21.84
C SER A 45 -1.84 64.92 20.34
N SER A 46 -2.88 65.49 19.71
CA SER A 46 -2.75 66.50 18.64
C SER A 46 -4.11 67.13 18.34
N GLU A 47 -4.25 68.42 18.66
CA GLU A 47 -5.28 69.30 18.08
C GLU A 47 -5.03 69.50 16.57
N ASN A 48 -6.08 69.50 15.75
CA ASN A 48 -6.36 70.61 14.83
C ASN A 48 -7.68 70.46 14.06
N LEU A 49 -8.19 71.62 13.68
CA LEU A 49 -9.56 71.97 13.40
C LEU A 49 -9.82 72.11 11.88
N LYS A 50 -11.04 71.72 11.45
CA LYS A 50 -11.87 72.23 10.33
C LYS A 50 -11.59 71.88 8.86
N GLY A 51 -12.70 71.41 8.22
CA GLY A 51 -13.02 71.49 6.79
C GLY A 51 -12.75 70.19 6.03
N LEU A 52 -13.66 69.54 5.28
CA LEU A 52 -14.87 69.97 4.61
C LEU A 52 -15.81 68.75 4.38
N SER A 53 -17.11 68.93 4.65
CA SER A 53 -18.24 68.54 3.79
C SER A 53 -18.57 67.05 3.44
N GLN A 54 -19.72 66.62 3.98
CA GLN A 54 -20.83 65.90 3.31
C GLN A 54 -20.75 64.37 3.01
N ARG A 55 -21.34 63.56 3.91
CA ARG A 55 -22.67 62.91 3.72
C ARG A 55 -23.05 61.98 4.92
N PRO A 56 -23.58 62.49 6.05
CA PRO A 56 -24.19 61.65 7.09
C PRO A 56 -25.72 61.55 6.97
N GLY A 57 -26.31 62.10 5.91
CA GLY A 57 -27.77 62.25 5.77
C GLY A 57 -28.53 61.04 5.24
N VAL A 58 -27.88 60.16 4.46
CA VAL A 58 -28.57 59.05 3.77
C VAL A 58 -28.76 57.84 4.68
N ILE A 59 -27.73 57.46 5.45
CA ILE A 59 -27.80 56.29 6.34
C ILE A 59 -28.73 56.58 7.53
N LYS A 60 -28.64 57.77 8.15
CA LYS A 60 -29.56 58.19 9.22
C LYS A 60 -31.02 58.31 8.74
N ARG A 61 -31.27 58.80 7.52
CA ARG A 61 -32.64 58.83 6.93
C ARG A 61 -33.16 57.44 6.60
N CYS A 62 -32.32 56.53 6.12
CA CYS A 62 -32.72 55.15 5.80
C CYS A 62 -33.15 54.41 7.08
N PHE A 63 -32.34 54.48 8.14
CA PHE A 63 -32.67 53.90 9.44
C PHE A 63 -33.89 54.55 10.11
N HIS A 64 -34.06 55.87 9.99
CA HIS A 64 -35.22 56.56 10.54
C HIS A 64 -36.51 56.27 9.75
N ASN A 65 -36.43 56.14 8.42
CA ASN A 65 -37.55 55.71 7.59
C ASN A 65 -37.92 54.24 7.85
N LEU A 66 -36.94 53.33 7.97
CA LEU A 66 -37.16 51.95 8.39
C LEU A 66 -37.84 51.87 9.75
N TYR A 67 -37.42 52.68 10.73
CA TYR A 67 -38.02 52.74 12.06
C TYR A 67 -39.46 53.27 12.04
N LYS A 68 -39.74 54.30 11.24
CA LYS A 68 -41.08 54.89 11.10
C LYS A 68 -42.04 53.98 10.31
N GLN A 69 -41.52 53.26 9.32
CA GLN A 69 -42.26 52.26 8.56
C GLN A 69 -42.56 51.05 9.46
N TRP A 70 -41.62 50.64 10.31
CA TRP A 70 -41.75 49.58 11.32
C TRP A 70 -42.79 49.90 12.40
N GLU A 71 -42.82 51.13 12.92
CA GLU A 71 -43.84 51.58 13.89
C GLU A 71 -45.25 51.64 13.26
N SER A 72 -45.37 52.10 12.01
CA SER A 72 -46.63 52.02 11.26
C SER A 72 -47.02 50.58 10.86
N TYR A 73 -46.08 49.63 10.93
CA TYR A 73 -46.27 48.21 10.60
C TYR A 73 -46.73 47.40 11.80
N LYS A 74 -46.24 47.73 12.99
CA LYS A 74 -46.62 47.17 14.29
C LYS A 74 -48.13 47.28 14.55
N SER A 75 -48.80 48.26 13.95
CA SER A 75 -50.22 48.56 14.15
C SER A 75 -51.19 47.89 13.15
N LYS A 76 -50.73 47.07 12.20
CA LYS A 76 -51.58 46.47 11.13
C LYS A 76 -51.48 44.94 11.06
N PRO A 77 -52.50 44.22 10.51
CA PRO A 77 -52.56 42.74 10.43
C PRO A 77 -51.49 42.09 9.52
N TRP A 78 -50.55 42.87 9.00
CA TRP A 78 -49.53 42.42 8.05
C TRP A 78 -48.36 41.65 8.68
N ASN A 79 -48.17 41.74 10.00
CA ASN A 79 -47.11 41.00 10.72
C ASN A 79 -47.25 39.48 10.56
N MET A 80 -48.48 38.96 10.63
CA MET A 80 -48.76 37.54 10.46
C MET A 80 -48.36 37.04 9.07
N CYS A 81 -48.66 37.83 8.02
CA CYS A 81 -48.34 37.45 6.63
C CYS A 81 -46.83 37.46 6.37
N ILE A 82 -46.09 38.43 6.92
CA ILE A 82 -44.62 38.46 6.81
C ILE A 82 -44.00 37.26 7.52
N LEU A 83 -44.43 36.97 8.75
CA LEU A 83 -43.89 35.84 9.52
C LEU A 83 -44.15 34.50 8.82
N LEU A 84 -45.29 34.36 8.14
CA LEU A 84 -45.59 33.22 7.30
C LEU A 84 -44.60 33.10 6.13
N VAL A 85 -44.43 34.17 5.34
CA VAL A 85 -43.51 34.17 4.19
C VAL A 85 -42.08 33.90 4.63
N LEU A 86 -41.63 34.57 5.69
CA LEU A 86 -40.29 34.41 6.25
C LEU A 86 -40.07 32.97 6.75
N GLY A 87 -41.05 32.39 7.43
CA GLY A 87 -41.02 30.99 7.86
C GLY A 87 -40.93 30.01 6.70
N THR A 88 -41.69 30.24 5.63
CA THR A 88 -41.63 29.43 4.40
C THR A 88 -40.27 29.53 3.72
N VAL A 89 -39.68 30.75 3.64
CA VAL A 89 -38.34 30.95 3.07
C VAL A 89 -37.28 30.21 3.89
N PHE A 90 -37.33 30.25 5.21
CA PHE A 90 -36.39 29.50 6.04
C PHE A 90 -36.57 27.98 5.92
N ALA A 91 -37.81 27.49 5.80
CA ALA A 91 -38.08 26.06 5.58
C ALA A 91 -37.56 25.58 4.21
N LEU A 92 -37.78 26.36 3.15
CA LEU A 92 -37.20 26.07 1.83
C LEU A 92 -35.67 26.15 1.86
N GLY A 93 -35.11 27.13 2.57
CA GLY A 93 -33.68 27.27 2.77
C GLY A 93 -33.07 26.07 3.48
N HIS A 94 -33.72 25.58 4.55
CA HIS A 94 -33.32 24.35 5.25
C HIS A 94 -33.34 23.13 4.31
N HIS A 95 -34.44 22.94 3.57
CA HIS A 95 -34.57 21.83 2.64
C HIS A 95 -33.54 21.86 1.50
N LEU A 96 -33.36 23.02 0.86
CA LEU A 96 -32.36 23.20 -0.20
C LEU A 96 -30.94 23.06 0.33
N PHE A 97 -30.66 23.54 1.53
CA PHE A 97 -29.34 23.38 2.17
C PHE A 97 -29.02 21.91 2.42
N TYR A 98 -29.97 21.12 2.92
CA TYR A 98 -29.76 19.69 3.12
C TYR A 98 -29.67 18.92 1.80
N LEU A 99 -30.50 19.25 0.80
CA LEU A 99 -30.36 18.70 -0.56
C LEU A 99 -29.00 19.02 -1.18
N MET A 100 -28.45 20.21 -0.90
CA MET A 100 -27.11 20.55 -1.36
C MET A 100 -26.00 19.79 -0.63
N LEU A 101 -26.25 19.28 0.57
CA LEU A 101 -25.31 18.46 1.34
C LEU A 101 -25.48 16.96 1.05
N ASP A 102 -26.58 16.58 0.43
CA ASP A 102 -26.85 15.20 0.06
C ASP A 102 -25.77 14.67 -0.90
N GLU A 103 -25.37 13.42 -0.69
CA GLU A 103 -24.27 12.73 -1.38
C GLU A 103 -22.89 13.44 -1.35
N LYS A 104 -22.69 14.43 -0.48
CA LYS A 104 -21.40 15.14 -0.34
C LYS A 104 -20.61 14.66 0.88
N PRO A 105 -19.26 14.76 0.84
CA PRO A 105 -18.45 14.39 1.99
C PRO A 105 -18.81 15.26 3.20
N ALA A 106 -18.93 14.63 4.37
CA ALA A 106 -19.25 15.28 5.64
C ALA A 106 -18.04 16.09 6.19
N THR A 107 -17.62 17.12 5.46
CA THR A 107 -16.63 18.09 5.92
C THR A 107 -17.25 18.98 6.99
N ASP A 108 -16.60 19.09 8.15
CA ASP A 108 -17.08 19.88 9.30
C ASP A 108 -18.54 19.58 9.68
N GLN A 109 -18.84 18.29 9.85
CA GLN A 109 -20.17 17.75 10.17
C GLN A 109 -20.93 18.58 11.23
N SER A 110 -20.26 18.93 12.34
CA SER A 110 -20.89 19.67 13.43
C SER A 110 -21.29 21.09 13.05
N LEU A 111 -20.53 21.74 12.14
CA LEU A 111 -20.83 23.07 11.64
C LEU A 111 -22.03 23.03 10.68
N MET A 112 -22.05 22.07 9.75
CA MET A 112 -23.13 21.90 8.77
C MET A 112 -24.46 21.59 9.46
N LEU A 113 -24.46 20.69 10.45
CA LEU A 113 -25.67 20.39 11.23
C LEU A 113 -26.15 21.62 12.04
N ARG A 114 -25.24 22.42 12.61
CA ARG A 114 -25.60 23.66 13.32
C ARG A 114 -26.29 24.68 12.40
N TYR A 115 -25.82 24.87 11.17
CA TYR A 115 -26.50 25.75 10.21
C TYR A 115 -27.92 25.25 9.88
N GLY A 116 -28.07 23.93 9.72
CA GLY A 116 -29.38 23.30 9.57
C GLY A 116 -30.31 23.59 10.74
N THR A 117 -29.83 23.39 11.97
CA THR A 117 -30.62 23.67 13.19
C THR A 117 -31.02 25.14 13.30
N ILE A 118 -30.14 26.07 12.95
CA ILE A 118 -30.45 27.52 12.96
C ILE A 118 -31.60 27.82 11.98
N LEU A 119 -31.52 27.31 10.74
CA LEU A 119 -32.58 27.52 9.74
C LEU A 119 -33.91 26.91 10.18
N ALA A 120 -33.89 25.69 10.73
CA ALA A 120 -35.08 25.03 11.26
C ALA A 120 -35.69 25.80 12.45
N PHE A 121 -34.85 26.33 13.35
CA PHE A 121 -35.29 27.15 14.47
C PHE A 121 -35.92 28.47 14.00
N CYS A 122 -35.30 29.16 13.04
CA CYS A 122 -35.85 30.39 12.46
C CYS A 122 -37.19 30.16 11.75
N ALA A 123 -37.32 29.05 11.02
CA ALA A 123 -38.59 28.64 10.40
C ALA A 123 -39.67 28.41 11.46
N LYS A 124 -39.35 27.64 12.51
CA LYS A 124 -40.25 27.38 13.64
C LYS A 124 -40.66 28.65 14.36
N ALA A 125 -39.71 29.51 14.71
CA ALA A 125 -39.99 30.75 15.42
C ALA A 125 -40.94 31.63 14.61
N SER A 126 -40.73 31.74 13.29
CA SER A 126 -41.56 32.56 12.40
C SER A 126 -42.96 31.97 12.18
N LEU A 127 -43.07 30.68 11.86
CA LEU A 127 -44.36 30.01 11.65
C LEU A 127 -45.17 29.88 12.96
N GLY A 128 -44.50 29.58 14.06
CA GLY A 128 -45.11 29.47 15.38
C GLY A 128 -45.65 30.81 15.89
N THR A 129 -44.90 31.90 15.68
CA THR A 129 -45.39 33.25 16.02
C THR A 129 -46.54 33.69 15.10
N ALA A 130 -46.49 33.37 13.80
CA ALA A 130 -47.63 33.60 12.89
C ALA A 130 -48.89 32.85 13.33
N ALA A 131 -48.76 31.58 13.72
CA ALA A 131 -49.87 30.76 14.22
C ALA A 131 -50.43 31.28 15.55
N ALA A 132 -49.57 31.70 16.48
CA ALA A 132 -49.99 32.30 17.75
C ALA A 132 -50.77 33.62 17.54
N MET A 133 -50.32 34.47 16.60
CA MET A 133 -51.04 35.69 16.23
C MET A 133 -52.40 35.36 15.58
N ALA A 134 -52.46 34.38 14.67
CA ALA A 134 -53.70 33.93 14.04
C ALA A 134 -54.69 33.38 15.08
N PHE A 135 -54.19 32.63 16.06
CA PHE A 135 -54.98 32.10 17.17
C PHE A 135 -55.62 33.21 18.00
N GLN A 136 -54.84 34.21 18.42
CA GLN A 136 -55.35 35.36 19.18
C GLN A 136 -56.39 36.16 18.39
N GLN A 137 -56.11 36.47 17.11
CA GLN A 137 -57.07 37.17 16.24
C GLN A 137 -58.38 36.39 16.08
N ARG A 138 -58.29 35.06 15.94
CA ARG A 138 -59.46 34.19 15.82
C ARG A 138 -60.24 34.08 17.12
N ALA A 139 -59.56 34.02 18.26
CA ALA A 139 -60.19 34.02 19.59
C ALA A 139 -61.05 35.28 19.78
N TRP A 140 -60.50 36.47 19.48
CA TRP A 140 -61.24 37.73 19.54
C TRP A 140 -62.44 37.79 18.57
N LEU A 141 -62.30 37.23 17.37
CA LEU A 141 -63.40 37.18 16.40
C LEU A 141 -64.55 36.28 16.86
N VAL A 142 -64.24 35.12 17.47
CA VAL A 142 -65.25 34.21 18.00
C VAL A 142 -66.03 34.87 19.15
N LEU A 143 -65.34 35.62 20.04
CA LEU A 143 -65.98 36.37 21.12
C LEU A 143 -66.92 37.47 20.62
N ARG A 144 -66.57 38.11 19.49
CA ARG A 144 -67.36 39.21 18.93
C ARG A 144 -68.59 38.75 18.15
N HIS A 145 -68.61 37.54 17.62
CA HIS A 145 -69.66 37.06 16.71
C HIS A 145 -70.51 35.91 17.25
N LYS A 146 -70.10 35.25 18.34
CA LYS A 146 -70.88 34.18 18.97
C LYS A 146 -71.02 34.45 20.47
N MET A 147 -72.25 34.40 20.99
CA MET A 147 -72.48 34.36 22.44
C MET A 147 -71.93 33.03 22.99
N ALA A 148 -70.77 33.10 23.64
CA ALA A 148 -70.12 31.97 24.29
C ALA A 148 -70.39 32.02 25.81
N ARG A 149 -70.51 30.85 26.42
CA ARG A 149 -70.59 30.71 27.89
C ARG A 149 -69.23 31.09 28.48
N LEU A 150 -69.20 31.70 29.67
CA LEU A 150 -67.97 32.12 30.35
C LEU A 150 -66.90 31.02 30.37
N ASP A 151 -67.29 29.78 30.66
CA ASP A 151 -66.38 28.62 30.65
C ASP A 151 -65.69 28.38 29.30
N THR A 152 -66.39 28.61 28.18
CA THR A 152 -65.84 28.44 26.83
C THR A 152 -64.88 29.58 26.46
N VAL A 153 -65.10 30.78 27.01
CA VAL A 153 -64.19 31.93 26.84
C VAL A 153 -62.89 31.66 27.58
N ASP A 154 -63.00 31.22 28.84
CA ASP A 154 -61.85 30.85 29.66
C ASP A 154 -61.04 29.73 29.01
N SER A 155 -61.71 28.69 28.49
CA SER A 155 -61.04 27.59 27.77
C SER A 155 -60.26 28.03 26.52
N ILE A 156 -60.71 29.10 25.82
CA ILE A 156 -60.03 29.61 24.61
C ILE A 156 -58.75 30.37 24.96
N PHE A 157 -58.70 31.08 26.09
CA PHE A 157 -57.50 31.79 26.51
C PHE A 157 -56.53 30.88 27.28
N THR A 158 -57.05 29.92 28.04
CA THR A 158 -56.27 28.89 28.75
C THR A 158 -55.65 27.85 27.80
N ALA A 159 -56.13 27.76 26.56
CA ALA A 159 -55.61 26.94 25.47
C ALA A 159 -54.10 27.02 25.19
N ASN A 160 -53.52 28.21 25.39
CA ASN A 160 -52.10 28.46 25.15
C ASN A 160 -51.21 27.90 26.26
N THR A 161 -51.80 27.62 27.44
CA THR A 161 -51.10 27.09 28.61
C THR A 161 -51.49 25.64 28.90
N ASP A 162 -52.70 25.22 28.54
CA ASP A 162 -53.22 23.87 28.70
C ASP A 162 -53.82 23.34 27.39
N ILE A 163 -53.21 22.29 26.86
CA ILE A 163 -53.60 21.61 25.62
C ILE A 163 -54.98 20.96 25.71
N PHE A 164 -55.42 20.55 26.90
CA PHE A 164 -56.68 19.83 27.08
C PHE A 164 -57.89 20.77 27.20
N SER A 165 -57.65 22.04 27.54
CA SER A 165 -58.69 23.05 27.73
C SER A 165 -59.56 23.28 26.47
N LEU A 166 -58.96 23.20 25.27
CA LEU A 166 -59.66 23.32 24.00
C LEU A 166 -60.19 22.01 23.39
N LEU A 167 -59.84 20.86 23.97
CA LEU A 167 -60.23 19.54 23.46
C LEU A 167 -61.61 19.08 23.93
N THR A 168 -62.40 19.95 24.56
CA THR A 168 -63.77 19.65 24.94
C THR A 168 -64.69 19.66 23.71
N TRP A 169 -65.61 18.68 23.62
CA TRP A 169 -66.54 18.53 22.49
C TRP A 169 -67.34 19.82 22.18
N SER A 170 -67.71 20.56 23.22
CA SER A 170 -68.40 21.85 23.13
C SER A 170 -67.55 22.94 22.47
N SER A 171 -66.25 23.00 22.79
CA SER A 171 -65.31 23.98 22.25
C SER A 171 -64.90 23.66 20.81
N ILE A 172 -64.63 22.39 20.50
CA ILE A 172 -64.31 21.90 19.15
C ILE A 172 -65.44 22.24 18.17
N ASN A 173 -66.70 21.98 18.54
CA ASN A 173 -67.83 22.26 17.65
C ASN A 173 -68.05 23.76 17.38
N LYS A 174 -67.74 24.63 18.35
CA LYS A 174 -67.97 26.08 18.24
C LYS A 174 -66.77 26.84 17.63
N ALA A 175 -65.54 26.35 17.83
CA ALA A 175 -64.28 27.00 17.48
C ALA A 175 -63.33 26.12 16.64
N LYS A 176 -63.85 25.28 15.74
CA LYS A 176 -63.11 24.34 14.85
C LYS A 176 -61.74 24.83 14.35
N ILE A 177 -61.70 26.03 13.77
CA ILE A 177 -60.46 26.61 13.20
C ILE A 177 -59.47 27.04 14.29
N GLY A 178 -59.96 27.57 15.42
CA GLY A 178 -59.11 27.95 16.55
C GLY A 178 -58.46 26.73 17.21
N THR A 179 -59.21 25.63 17.34
CA THR A 179 -58.67 24.36 17.88
C THR A 179 -57.59 23.78 16.97
N LEU A 180 -57.75 23.82 15.64
CA LEU A 180 -56.71 23.36 14.70
C LEU A 180 -55.40 24.16 14.81
N ILE A 181 -55.50 25.48 14.93
CA ILE A 181 -54.33 26.36 15.08
C ILE A 181 -53.65 26.10 16.45
N ALA A 182 -54.42 25.90 17.51
CA ALA A 182 -53.88 25.56 18.83
C ALA A 182 -53.12 24.23 18.81
N VAL A 183 -53.71 23.18 18.22
CA VAL A 183 -53.04 21.88 18.04
C VAL A 183 -51.74 22.03 17.24
N TYR A 184 -51.73 22.85 16.19
CA TYR A 184 -50.52 23.16 15.45
C TYR A 184 -49.45 23.82 16.32
N CYS A 185 -49.79 24.83 17.13
CA CYS A 185 -48.87 25.48 18.08
C CYS A 185 -48.24 24.46 19.05
N TRP A 186 -49.01 23.48 19.51
CA TRP A 186 -48.53 22.42 20.41
C TRP A 186 -47.67 21.35 19.72
N ILE A 187 -47.88 21.09 18.42
CA ILE A 187 -47.06 20.15 17.61
C ILE A 187 -45.78 20.82 17.09
N THR A 188 -45.73 22.15 17.02
CA THR A 188 -44.61 22.93 16.48
C THR A 188 -43.23 22.57 17.08
N PRO A 189 -43.07 22.22 18.38
CA PRO A 189 -41.81 21.72 18.91
C PRO A 189 -41.31 20.42 18.25
N LEU A 190 -42.21 19.50 17.91
CA LEU A 190 -41.89 18.22 17.27
C LEU A 190 -41.29 18.41 15.87
N VAL A 191 -41.75 19.44 15.15
CA VAL A 191 -41.26 19.78 13.81
C VAL A 191 -39.75 20.02 13.83
N VAL A 192 -39.23 20.76 14.81
CA VAL A 192 -37.79 21.06 14.88
C VAL A 192 -36.95 19.83 15.21
N VAL A 193 -37.44 18.98 16.11
CA VAL A 193 -36.76 17.74 16.48
C VAL A 193 -36.63 16.84 15.25
N LEU A 194 -37.74 16.61 14.53
CA LEU A 194 -37.74 15.75 13.35
C LEU A 194 -36.90 16.34 12.21
N THR A 195 -36.94 17.65 11.98
CA THR A 195 -36.13 18.30 10.92
C THR A 195 -34.63 18.29 11.20
N SER A 196 -34.21 18.08 12.44
CA SER A 196 -32.77 18.00 12.78
C SER A 196 -32.16 16.66 12.36
N GLU A 197 -32.98 15.61 12.27
CA GLU A 197 -32.58 14.23 11.91
C GLU A 197 -32.78 13.90 10.42
N THR A 198 -33.20 14.86 9.58
CA THR A 198 -33.44 14.60 8.14
C THR A 198 -32.17 14.45 7.31
N LEU A 199 -30.98 14.67 7.90
CA LEU A 199 -29.68 14.43 7.28
C LEU A 199 -28.86 13.46 8.15
N SER A 200 -28.59 12.27 7.63
CA SER A 200 -27.79 11.26 8.31
C SER A 200 -26.40 11.14 7.68
N VAL A 201 -25.36 10.99 8.51
CA VAL A 201 -24.00 10.68 8.03
C VAL A 201 -23.79 9.18 8.07
N VAL A 202 -23.50 8.59 6.91
CA VAL A 202 -23.17 7.17 6.78
C VAL A 202 -21.71 7.03 6.37
N VAL A 203 -21.02 6.02 6.93
CA VAL A 203 -19.67 5.66 6.49
C VAL A 203 -19.77 5.09 5.08
N GLY A 204 -19.31 5.85 4.09
CA GLY A 204 -19.25 5.45 2.69
C GLY A 204 -17.81 5.26 2.22
N THR A 205 -17.61 4.42 1.21
CA THR A 205 -16.34 4.33 0.48
C THR A 205 -16.44 5.16 -0.78
N ARG A 206 -15.43 5.99 -1.07
CA ARG A 206 -15.35 6.79 -2.28
C ARG A 206 -14.13 6.36 -3.07
N VAL A 207 -14.33 6.09 -4.35
CA VAL A 207 -13.25 5.77 -5.28
C VAL A 207 -12.86 7.05 -6.01
N GLU A 208 -11.61 7.46 -5.86
CA GLU A 208 -11.06 8.62 -6.55
C GLU A 208 -9.90 8.20 -7.45
N ASN A 209 -10.03 8.48 -8.75
CA ASN A 209 -8.90 8.39 -9.66
C ASN A 209 -8.06 9.65 -9.52
N GLY A 210 -6.81 9.49 -9.11
CA GLY A 210 -5.90 10.59 -8.90
C GLY A 210 -4.46 10.15 -9.05
N THR A 211 -3.58 10.78 -8.28
CA THR A 211 -2.16 10.45 -8.28
C THR A 211 -1.67 10.12 -6.87
N CYS A 212 -0.78 9.14 -6.79
CA CYS A 212 -0.11 8.73 -5.57
C CYS A 212 1.36 9.15 -5.65
N PRO A 213 1.91 9.80 -4.62
CA PRO A 213 3.35 10.05 -4.53
C PRO A 213 4.10 8.74 -4.25
N ASN A 214 5.42 8.79 -4.33
CA ASN A 214 6.32 7.72 -3.85
C ASN A 214 6.18 6.35 -4.55
N VAL A 215 5.46 6.25 -5.67
CA VAL A 215 5.33 5.00 -6.41
C VAL A 215 6.64 4.67 -7.12
N ARG A 216 7.21 3.52 -6.77
CA ARG A 216 8.46 3.01 -7.34
C ARG A 216 8.20 1.83 -8.27
N THR A 217 9.10 1.68 -9.23
CA THR A 217 9.15 0.58 -10.19
C THR A 217 10.57 0.04 -10.29
N LEU A 218 10.74 -1.07 -11.00
CA LEU A 218 12.05 -1.62 -11.34
C LEU A 218 12.46 -1.19 -12.75
N ASN A 219 13.69 -0.71 -12.91
CA ASN A 219 14.28 -0.38 -14.19
C ASN A 219 15.72 -0.91 -14.24
N PHE A 220 15.88 -2.09 -14.81
CA PHE A 220 17.20 -2.71 -14.96
C PHE A 220 18.10 -2.03 -15.98
N SER A 221 17.57 -1.11 -16.80
CA SER A 221 18.40 -0.29 -17.71
C SER A 221 19.44 0.53 -16.96
N ASN A 222 19.18 0.88 -15.69
CA ASN A 222 20.12 1.60 -14.85
C ASN A 222 21.41 0.80 -14.58
N GLN A 223 21.37 -0.54 -14.61
CA GLN A 223 22.58 -1.38 -14.45
C GLN A 223 23.58 -1.19 -15.58
N LYS A 224 23.13 -0.76 -16.77
CA LYS A 224 24.04 -0.45 -17.89
C LYS A 224 24.94 0.74 -17.59
N ILE A 225 24.46 1.67 -16.76
CA ILE A 225 25.07 2.98 -16.51
C ILE A 225 25.78 2.99 -15.16
N VAL A 226 25.13 2.48 -14.10
CA VAL A 226 25.72 2.47 -12.76
C VAL A 226 26.97 1.60 -12.76
N TYR A 227 28.07 2.18 -12.29
CA TYR A 227 29.36 1.55 -12.28
C TYR A 227 29.97 1.59 -10.89
N TRP A 228 30.55 0.48 -10.43
CA TRP A 228 31.13 0.38 -9.09
C TRP A 228 32.37 1.28 -8.90
N ARG A 229 33.13 1.54 -9.97
CA ARG A 229 34.30 2.45 -9.92
C ARG A 229 33.91 3.92 -9.85
N THR A 230 32.79 4.28 -10.48
CA THR A 230 32.22 5.64 -10.43
C THR A 230 30.79 5.52 -9.90
N PRO A 231 30.64 5.22 -8.59
CA PRO A 231 29.35 4.88 -8.03
C PRO A 231 28.40 6.07 -8.10
N MET A 232 27.22 5.84 -8.68
CA MET A 232 26.19 6.86 -8.79
C MET A 232 25.66 7.20 -7.40
N LYS A 233 25.54 8.49 -7.10
CA LYS A 233 24.91 9.00 -5.88
C LYS A 233 23.58 9.64 -6.20
N VAL A 234 22.61 9.44 -5.32
CA VAL A 234 21.35 10.17 -5.30
C VAL A 234 21.21 10.78 -3.90
N ASN A 235 21.26 12.11 -3.81
CA ASN A 235 21.27 12.86 -2.54
C ASN A 235 22.33 12.31 -1.56
N ASP A 236 23.58 12.30 -2.00
CA ASP A 236 24.77 11.84 -1.26
C ASP A 236 24.82 10.36 -0.84
N ARG A 237 23.82 9.55 -1.22
CA ARG A 237 23.82 8.10 -0.96
C ARG A 237 24.19 7.32 -2.21
N PHE A 238 25.12 6.39 -2.05
CA PHE A 238 25.57 5.52 -3.13
C PHE A 238 24.49 4.51 -3.50
N LEU A 239 24.25 4.37 -4.80
CA LEU A 239 23.41 3.30 -5.32
C LEU A 239 24.17 1.97 -5.35
N MET A 240 23.45 0.89 -5.10
CA MET A 240 24.00 -0.46 -5.04
C MET A 240 23.69 -1.25 -6.31
N SER A 241 24.65 -2.06 -6.74
CA SER A 241 24.50 -3.05 -7.81
C SER A 241 24.02 -4.38 -7.22
N VAL A 242 23.34 -5.21 -8.02
CA VAL A 242 22.99 -6.59 -7.63
C VAL A 242 24.13 -7.59 -7.93
N SER A 243 25.14 -7.16 -8.69
CA SER A 243 26.30 -7.96 -9.12
C SER A 243 27.60 -7.48 -8.50
N LEU A 244 28.52 -8.42 -8.29
CA LEU A 244 29.90 -8.23 -7.84
C LEU A 244 30.88 -8.46 -9.00
N TRP A 245 31.98 -7.69 -9.01
CA TRP A 245 32.91 -7.60 -10.13
C TRP A 245 34.35 -7.93 -9.71
N ASN A 246 35.06 -8.66 -10.55
CA ASN A 246 36.50 -8.76 -10.58
C ASN A 246 37.05 -7.85 -11.69
N THR A 247 38.36 -7.64 -11.71
CA THR A 247 39.00 -6.78 -12.72
C THR A 247 40.29 -7.38 -13.26
N THR A 248 40.68 -7.00 -14.48
CA THR A 248 42.01 -7.29 -15.03
C THR A 248 43.04 -6.18 -14.77
N THR A 249 42.62 -4.98 -14.37
CA THR A 249 43.52 -3.82 -14.21
C THR A 249 43.83 -3.50 -12.74
N ASP A 250 45.06 -3.03 -12.50
CA ASP A 250 45.50 -2.46 -11.21
C ASP A 250 45.10 -0.98 -11.07
N GLY A 251 44.78 -0.31 -12.17
CA GLY A 251 44.40 1.11 -12.19
C GLY A 251 43.04 1.39 -11.56
N GLU A 252 42.86 2.64 -11.10
CA GLU A 252 41.58 3.13 -10.58
C GLU A 252 40.52 3.23 -11.69
N THR A 253 40.94 3.53 -12.91
CA THR A 253 40.09 3.64 -14.11
C THR A 253 40.45 2.56 -15.14
N ILE A 254 39.50 2.23 -16.02
CA ILE A 254 39.71 1.31 -17.14
C ILE A 254 40.03 2.13 -18.39
N ASN A 255 41.14 1.80 -19.04
CA ASN A 255 41.41 2.31 -20.37
C ASN A 255 40.51 1.63 -21.41
N SER A 256 39.44 2.30 -21.82
CA SER A 256 38.51 1.79 -22.84
C SER A 256 39.13 1.44 -24.20
N THR A 257 40.35 1.90 -24.48
CA THR A 257 41.08 1.58 -25.71
C THR A 257 41.91 0.30 -25.62
N ASP A 258 42.18 -0.20 -24.40
CA ASP A 258 42.90 -1.47 -24.20
C ASP A 258 41.91 -2.62 -24.04
N SER A 259 41.92 -3.54 -25.02
CA SER A 259 41.11 -4.76 -24.99
C SER A 259 41.40 -5.71 -23.81
N ASN A 260 42.52 -5.52 -23.10
CA ASN A 260 42.92 -6.33 -21.96
C ASN A 260 42.49 -5.72 -20.61
N GLU A 261 42.01 -4.48 -20.59
CA GLU A 261 41.50 -3.82 -19.39
C GLU A 261 39.96 -3.89 -19.35
N PHE A 262 39.42 -4.76 -18.49
CA PHE A 262 37.99 -4.90 -18.32
C PHE A 262 37.64 -5.45 -16.93
N ASP A 263 36.42 -5.15 -16.49
CA ASP A 263 35.83 -5.78 -15.32
C ASP A 263 34.93 -6.93 -15.75
N TYR A 264 34.94 -8.03 -15.00
CA TYR A 264 34.15 -9.20 -15.30
C TYR A 264 33.42 -9.75 -14.07
N PHE A 265 32.29 -10.39 -14.32
CA PHE A 265 31.40 -10.92 -13.31
C PHE A 265 32.09 -11.97 -12.44
N THR A 266 31.87 -11.91 -11.12
CA THR A 266 32.35 -12.92 -10.19
C THR A 266 31.27 -13.55 -9.30
N GLY A 267 30.12 -12.90 -9.14
CA GLY A 267 29.06 -13.38 -8.27
C GLY A 267 27.99 -12.32 -8.01
N SER A 268 26.95 -12.71 -7.29
CA SER A 268 25.96 -11.77 -6.77
C SER A 268 26.56 -10.88 -5.68
N SER A 269 26.01 -9.66 -5.56
CA SER A 269 26.35 -8.75 -4.46
C SER A 269 25.87 -9.30 -3.11
N GLN A 270 26.60 -9.00 -2.03
CA GLN A 270 26.19 -9.40 -0.68
C GLN A 270 24.87 -8.74 -0.27
N GLN A 271 24.60 -7.55 -0.78
CA GLN A 271 23.37 -6.81 -0.50
C GLN A 271 22.17 -7.51 -1.13
N TRP A 272 22.28 -7.98 -2.38
CA TRP A 272 21.25 -8.81 -2.98
C TRP A 272 21.06 -10.12 -2.20
N ASP A 273 22.14 -10.88 -2.01
CA ASP A 273 22.08 -12.23 -1.42
C ASP A 273 21.57 -12.20 0.02
N GLY A 274 22.15 -11.33 0.87
CA GLY A 274 21.92 -11.32 2.32
C GLY A 274 20.75 -10.44 2.74
N MET A 275 20.57 -9.26 2.13
CA MET A 275 19.52 -8.32 2.57
C MET A 275 18.17 -8.62 1.94
N ILE A 276 18.13 -9.16 0.71
CA ILE A 276 16.89 -9.41 -0.02
C ILE A 276 16.62 -10.90 -0.19
N ALA A 277 17.44 -11.59 -0.99
CA ALA A 277 17.13 -12.95 -1.43
C ALA A 277 17.00 -13.94 -0.26
N SER A 278 17.95 -13.98 0.67
CA SER A 278 17.90 -14.89 1.82
C SER A 278 16.68 -14.67 2.72
N ARG A 279 16.17 -13.43 2.83
CA ARG A 279 14.97 -13.14 3.62
C ARG A 279 13.70 -13.60 2.91
N VAL A 280 13.64 -13.44 1.60
CA VAL A 280 12.53 -13.95 0.78
C VAL A 280 12.54 -15.48 0.75
N VAL A 281 13.72 -16.10 0.73
CA VAL A 281 13.86 -17.56 0.77
C VAL A 281 13.14 -18.17 1.99
N LEU A 282 13.13 -17.45 3.11
CA LEU A 282 12.50 -17.87 4.36
C LEU A 282 11.02 -17.42 4.49
N SER A 283 10.48 -16.73 3.48
CA SER A 283 9.15 -16.09 3.50
C SER A 283 8.30 -16.54 2.32
N THR A 284 6.98 -16.57 2.50
CA THR A 284 6.01 -16.78 1.39
C THR A 284 5.68 -15.50 0.64
N GLU A 285 6.00 -14.34 1.23
CA GLU A 285 5.65 -13.02 0.74
C GLU A 285 6.90 -12.19 0.41
N PRO A 286 6.79 -11.24 -0.53
CA PRO A 286 7.89 -10.32 -0.82
C PRO A 286 8.15 -9.38 0.36
N LEU A 287 9.38 -8.89 0.45
CA LEU A 287 9.73 -7.87 1.43
C LEU A 287 9.06 -6.55 1.08
N VAL A 288 8.44 -5.95 2.09
CA VAL A 288 7.82 -4.63 2.01
C VAL A 288 8.52 -3.71 2.98
N ARG A 289 8.89 -2.51 2.51
CA ARG A 289 9.47 -1.48 3.36
C ARG A 289 8.40 -0.93 4.30
N LYS A 290 8.75 -0.75 5.57
CA LYS A 290 7.87 -0.13 6.57
C LYS A 290 7.36 1.23 6.09
N GLU A 291 6.13 1.58 6.49
CA GLU A 291 5.48 2.87 6.19
C GLU A 291 5.17 3.14 4.70
N THR A 292 5.49 2.22 3.78
CA THR A 292 5.25 2.41 2.34
C THR A 292 3.78 2.67 2.02
N GLY A 293 2.85 1.98 2.69
CA GLY A 293 1.42 2.21 2.46
C GLY A 293 0.96 3.62 2.84
N GLN A 294 1.46 4.17 3.96
CA GLN A 294 1.16 5.55 4.37
C GLN A 294 1.82 6.57 3.44
N GLU A 295 3.06 6.31 2.99
CA GLU A 295 3.79 7.19 2.08
C GLU A 295 3.17 7.28 0.68
N ILE A 296 2.51 6.22 0.21
CA ILE A 296 1.89 6.17 -1.13
C ILE A 296 0.42 6.57 -1.07
N CYS A 297 -0.38 5.96 -0.21
CA CYS A 297 -1.83 6.17 -0.21
C CYS A 297 -2.25 7.39 0.62
N SER A 298 -1.39 7.92 1.49
CA SER A 298 -1.75 8.86 2.58
C SER A 298 -2.57 8.17 3.68
N ALA A 299 -2.58 8.76 4.88
CA ALA A 299 -3.29 8.19 6.02
C ALA A 299 -4.80 8.06 5.74
N ARG A 300 -5.39 6.91 6.10
CA ARG A 300 -6.83 6.57 5.97
C ARG A 300 -7.36 6.36 4.55
N TRP A 301 -6.48 6.27 3.55
CA TRP A 301 -6.87 5.89 2.19
C TRP A 301 -6.30 4.52 1.85
N ASN A 302 -7.15 3.69 1.26
CA ASN A 302 -6.67 2.53 0.50
C ASN A 302 -6.24 3.04 -0.87
N CYS A 303 -5.30 2.37 -1.52
CA CYS A 303 -4.99 2.74 -2.90
C CYS A 303 -4.51 1.55 -3.72
N SER A 304 -4.72 1.66 -5.02
CA SER A 304 -4.36 0.64 -5.99
C SER A 304 -3.77 1.29 -7.23
N TYR A 305 -2.71 0.70 -7.76
CA TYR A 305 -2.07 1.18 -8.97
C TYR A 305 -1.47 0.01 -9.75
N VAL A 306 -1.25 0.22 -11.04
CA VAL A 306 -0.68 -0.79 -11.93
C VAL A 306 0.63 -0.26 -12.46
N ILE A 307 1.72 -1.03 -12.30
CA ILE A 307 3.00 -0.73 -12.92
C ILE A 307 3.35 -1.78 -13.96
N SER A 308 4.05 -1.37 -15.00
CA SER A 308 4.67 -2.28 -15.96
C SER A 308 6.17 -2.04 -16.02
N PHE A 309 6.95 -3.13 -15.99
CA PHE A 309 8.40 -3.06 -16.06
C PHE A 309 9.01 -4.33 -16.61
N VAL A 310 10.25 -4.22 -17.07
CA VAL A 310 11.02 -5.35 -17.59
C VAL A 310 12.02 -5.83 -16.54
N ALA A 311 11.94 -7.11 -16.20
CA ALA A 311 12.74 -7.75 -15.17
C ALA A 311 13.04 -9.21 -15.54
N PRO A 312 14.01 -9.88 -14.89
CA PRO A 312 14.25 -11.29 -15.14
C PRO A 312 13.10 -12.14 -14.59
N GLY A 313 12.81 -13.25 -15.27
CA GLY A 313 11.77 -14.19 -14.89
C GLY A 313 12.05 -15.59 -15.45
N TYR A 314 11.64 -16.63 -14.72
CA TYR A 314 11.73 -18.00 -15.22
C TYR A 314 10.47 -18.40 -15.99
N LYS A 315 10.68 -19.10 -17.11
CA LYS A 315 9.62 -19.82 -17.83
C LYS A 315 9.85 -21.31 -17.59
N CYS A 316 8.94 -21.93 -16.83
CA CYS A 316 9.04 -23.35 -16.49
C CYS A 316 8.05 -24.18 -17.31
N GLU A 317 8.52 -25.31 -17.83
CA GLU A 317 7.72 -26.26 -18.60
C GLU A 317 7.80 -27.66 -17.97
N GLU A 318 6.70 -28.40 -18.03
CA GLU A 318 6.68 -29.80 -17.60
C GLU A 318 7.14 -30.70 -18.76
N LEU A 319 8.18 -31.48 -18.50
CA LEU A 319 8.87 -32.28 -19.51
C LEU A 319 8.45 -33.74 -19.45
N ALA A 320 8.12 -34.23 -18.26
CA ALA A 320 7.61 -35.58 -18.01
C ALA A 320 6.77 -35.61 -16.73
N SER A 321 5.78 -36.51 -16.69
CA SER A 321 4.95 -36.78 -15.51
C SER A 321 4.48 -38.24 -15.54
N GLY A 322 4.70 -38.95 -14.43
CA GLY A 322 4.38 -40.36 -14.29
C GLY A 322 5.58 -41.29 -14.44
N VAL A 323 5.42 -42.51 -13.90
CA VAL A 323 6.46 -43.54 -13.89
C VAL A 323 6.78 -43.99 -15.32
N ASN A 324 8.07 -44.03 -15.67
CA ASN A 324 8.57 -44.41 -17.00
C ASN A 324 8.02 -43.52 -18.15
N SER A 325 7.58 -42.31 -17.84
CA SER A 325 7.22 -41.34 -18.87
C SER A 325 8.48 -40.87 -19.61
N GLU A 326 8.35 -40.72 -20.93
CA GLU A 326 9.41 -40.21 -21.80
C GLU A 326 9.66 -38.73 -21.51
N VAL A 327 10.92 -38.36 -21.30
CA VAL A 327 11.29 -36.98 -20.96
C VAL A 327 11.53 -36.17 -22.23
N ARG A 328 10.71 -35.13 -22.40
CA ARG A 328 10.82 -34.22 -23.55
C ARG A 328 12.00 -33.27 -23.37
N ASN A 329 12.66 -32.94 -24.47
CA ASN A 329 13.67 -31.87 -24.50
C ASN A 329 13.02 -30.51 -24.28
N LEU A 330 13.73 -29.60 -23.60
CA LEU A 330 13.33 -28.20 -23.48
C LEU A 330 13.98 -27.41 -24.62
N GLY A 331 13.24 -27.26 -25.72
CA GLY A 331 13.78 -26.69 -26.95
C GLY A 331 14.92 -27.57 -27.49
N GLN A 332 16.15 -27.04 -27.49
CA GLN A 332 17.35 -27.74 -27.95
C GLN A 332 18.15 -28.39 -26.80
N ALA A 333 17.73 -28.19 -25.55
CA ALA A 333 18.45 -28.68 -24.39
C ALA A 333 17.87 -30.00 -23.89
N THR A 334 18.75 -30.98 -23.64
CA THR A 334 18.39 -32.30 -23.14
C THR A 334 18.45 -32.33 -21.62
N PRO A 335 17.41 -32.82 -20.93
CA PRO A 335 17.42 -33.03 -19.48
C PRO A 335 18.56 -33.96 -19.05
N PRO A 336 19.20 -33.70 -17.90
CA PRO A 336 20.36 -34.47 -17.44
C PRO A 336 20.01 -35.76 -16.68
N PHE A 337 18.73 -36.12 -16.58
CA PHE A 337 18.20 -37.32 -15.91
C PHE A 337 16.76 -37.62 -16.35
N ASP A 338 16.34 -38.87 -16.16
CA ASP A 338 15.00 -39.35 -16.47
C ASP A 338 14.15 -39.61 -15.22
N THR A 339 12.87 -39.94 -15.42
CA THR A 339 11.93 -40.26 -14.32
C THR A 339 12.34 -41.49 -13.51
N SER A 340 13.19 -42.35 -14.05
CA SER A 340 13.76 -43.53 -13.36
C SER A 340 14.64 -43.15 -12.16
N ALA A 341 15.19 -41.94 -12.12
CA ALA A 341 15.95 -41.45 -10.98
C ALA A 341 15.04 -41.15 -9.76
N LEU A 342 13.75 -40.88 -9.99
CA LEU A 342 12.80 -40.45 -8.98
C LEU A 342 12.01 -41.63 -8.40
N ALA A 343 11.55 -41.48 -7.16
CA ALA A 343 10.61 -42.41 -6.56
C ALA A 343 9.32 -42.48 -7.41
N PRO A 344 8.73 -43.68 -7.58
CA PRO A 344 8.99 -44.89 -6.79
C PRO A 344 10.09 -45.82 -7.33
N MET A 345 10.62 -45.61 -8.53
CA MET A 345 11.62 -46.49 -9.14
C MET A 345 13.03 -46.22 -8.59
N GLY A 346 13.40 -44.95 -8.54
CA GLY A 346 14.63 -44.45 -7.97
C GLY A 346 14.50 -44.10 -6.49
N ASN A 347 15.57 -43.54 -5.94
CA ASN A 347 15.71 -43.19 -4.53
C ASN A 347 15.51 -41.70 -4.25
N TYR A 348 15.39 -40.85 -5.27
CA TYR A 348 15.20 -39.42 -5.07
C TYR A 348 13.72 -39.04 -5.01
N THR A 349 13.31 -38.29 -3.99
CA THR A 349 12.01 -37.59 -3.97
C THR A 349 12.10 -36.18 -4.51
N TYR A 350 13.31 -35.63 -4.52
CA TYR A 350 13.69 -34.37 -5.15
C TYR A 350 15.09 -34.49 -5.72
N TYR A 351 15.29 -34.02 -6.95
CA TYR A 351 16.57 -34.01 -7.63
C TYR A 351 16.67 -32.81 -8.55
N ALA A 352 17.50 -31.84 -8.19
CA ALA A 352 17.73 -30.64 -8.98
C ALA A 352 19.20 -30.52 -9.39
N LYS A 353 19.41 -30.23 -10.68
CA LYS A 353 20.70 -29.84 -11.26
C LYS A 353 20.53 -28.46 -11.89
N ASN A 354 20.77 -27.42 -11.08
CA ASN A 354 20.51 -26.04 -11.44
C ASN A 354 21.79 -25.24 -11.74
N ASP A 355 22.96 -25.86 -11.61
CA ASP A 355 24.29 -25.25 -11.78
C ASP A 355 25.03 -25.76 -13.04
N LEU A 356 24.35 -26.54 -13.89
CA LEU A 356 24.93 -27.00 -15.15
C LEU A 356 25.21 -25.82 -16.08
N GLY A 357 26.50 -25.59 -16.35
CA GLY A 357 26.96 -24.44 -17.13
C GLY A 357 27.17 -23.16 -16.32
N GLU A 358 27.13 -23.23 -14.99
CA GLU A 358 27.46 -22.11 -14.10
C GLU A 358 28.97 -21.82 -14.13
N TYR A 359 29.34 -20.56 -13.93
CA TYR A 359 30.72 -20.10 -14.07
C TYR A 359 31.56 -20.47 -12.85
N GLN A 360 32.71 -21.10 -13.07
CA GLN A 360 33.64 -21.43 -11.99
C GLN A 360 34.23 -20.16 -11.36
N ASN A 361 34.27 -20.10 -10.03
CA ASN A 361 34.94 -19.02 -9.31
C ASN A 361 36.20 -19.56 -8.58
N PRO A 362 37.41 -19.06 -8.87
CA PRO A 362 37.73 -18.02 -9.87
C PRO A 362 37.77 -18.59 -11.31
N GLN A 363 37.36 -17.77 -12.29
CA GLN A 363 37.29 -18.16 -13.72
C GLN A 363 38.69 -18.36 -14.36
N ILE A 364 39.72 -17.76 -13.78
CA ILE A 364 41.13 -17.85 -14.18
C ILE A 364 42.00 -17.89 -12.93
N LEU A 365 43.27 -18.31 -13.04
CA LEU A 365 44.18 -18.20 -11.91
C LEU A 365 44.45 -16.71 -11.58
N SER A 366 43.89 -16.25 -10.45
CA SER A 366 43.88 -14.85 -10.07
C SER A 366 44.47 -14.58 -8.68
N GLY A 367 44.86 -13.32 -8.45
CA GLY A 367 45.19 -12.75 -7.15
C GLY A 367 44.02 -11.97 -6.53
N ALA A 368 44.33 -10.97 -5.70
CA ALA A 368 43.34 -10.09 -5.09
C ALA A 368 42.48 -9.35 -6.14
N GLY A 369 41.20 -9.13 -5.86
CA GLY A 369 40.25 -8.49 -6.79
C GLY A 369 39.97 -9.31 -8.06
N GLY A 370 40.34 -10.60 -8.07
CA GLY A 370 40.23 -11.47 -9.22
C GLY A 370 41.24 -11.19 -10.34
N ARG A 371 42.24 -10.34 -10.12
CA ARG A 371 43.22 -9.99 -11.16
C ARG A 371 43.98 -11.21 -11.68
N PRO A 372 44.00 -11.50 -13.00
CA PRO A 372 44.73 -12.63 -13.54
C PRO A 372 46.21 -12.56 -13.19
N LYS A 373 46.81 -13.67 -12.75
CA LYS A 373 48.27 -13.73 -12.46
C LYS A 373 49.13 -13.73 -13.72
N GLN A 374 48.56 -14.20 -14.83
CA GLN A 374 49.23 -14.20 -16.12
C GLN A 374 49.20 -12.80 -16.75
N LYS A 375 50.18 -12.50 -17.60
CA LYS A 375 50.19 -11.26 -18.39
C LYS A 375 49.23 -11.36 -19.60
N PRO A 376 48.71 -10.23 -20.11
CA PRO A 376 47.93 -10.22 -21.35
C PRO A 376 48.76 -10.72 -22.55
N PRO A 377 48.12 -11.22 -23.63
CA PRO A 377 46.68 -11.22 -23.88
C PRO A 377 45.93 -12.32 -23.12
N TYR A 378 44.79 -11.93 -22.54
CA TYR A 378 43.93 -12.85 -21.81
C TYR A 378 43.14 -13.80 -22.73
N PRO A 379 42.67 -14.95 -22.23
CA PRO A 379 41.79 -15.82 -23.00
C PRO A 379 40.55 -15.07 -23.49
N LYS A 380 40.18 -15.30 -24.75
CA LYS A 380 39.04 -14.62 -25.42
C LYS A 380 37.75 -14.67 -24.60
N ASN A 381 37.48 -15.82 -23.96
CA ASN A 381 36.24 -16.08 -23.23
C ASN A 381 36.34 -15.79 -21.73
N LEU A 382 37.42 -15.14 -21.26
CA LEU A 382 37.54 -14.73 -19.85
C LEU A 382 36.40 -13.78 -19.49
N GLY A 383 35.60 -14.14 -18.48
CA GLY A 383 34.48 -13.33 -18.03
C GLY A 383 33.25 -13.37 -18.93
N ALA A 384 33.29 -14.01 -20.10
CA ALA A 384 32.16 -13.99 -21.02
C ALA A 384 30.97 -14.76 -20.44
N PHE A 385 29.76 -14.20 -20.57
CA PHE A 385 28.55 -14.97 -20.36
C PHE A 385 28.31 -15.85 -21.58
N ARG A 386 28.59 -17.15 -21.41
CA ARG A 386 28.54 -18.19 -22.44
C ARG A 386 27.25 -18.99 -22.39
N ALA A 387 26.73 -19.24 -21.19
CA ALA A 387 25.52 -20.02 -20.95
C ALA A 387 24.73 -19.43 -19.78
N GLU A 388 23.41 -19.52 -19.84
CA GLU A 388 22.56 -19.28 -18.68
C GLU A 388 22.03 -20.63 -18.19
N PRO A 389 22.35 -21.07 -16.96
CA PRO A 389 21.95 -22.39 -16.48
C PRO A 389 20.43 -22.58 -16.47
N ILE A 390 20.00 -23.71 -17.04
CA ILE A 390 18.60 -24.17 -16.96
C ILE A 390 18.41 -24.87 -15.61
N MET A 391 17.32 -24.57 -14.91
CA MET A 391 16.96 -25.34 -13.71
C MET A 391 16.28 -26.63 -14.15
N TRP A 392 16.99 -27.74 -14.02
CA TRP A 392 16.44 -29.08 -14.23
C TRP A 392 16.02 -29.64 -12.89
N ILE A 393 14.72 -29.79 -12.66
CA ILE A 393 14.18 -30.21 -11.37
C ILE A 393 13.25 -31.40 -11.58
N GLY A 394 13.64 -32.53 -11.02
CA GLY A 394 12.83 -33.72 -10.84
C GLY A 394 12.28 -33.77 -9.43
N TYR A 395 10.99 -34.06 -9.26
CA TYR A 395 10.38 -34.20 -7.94
C TYR A 395 9.22 -35.20 -7.95
N CYS A 396 8.88 -35.72 -6.77
CA CYS A 396 7.72 -36.57 -6.58
C CYS A 396 6.54 -35.76 -6.03
N THR A 397 5.37 -35.93 -6.64
CA THR A 397 4.09 -35.42 -6.14
C THR A 397 3.19 -36.58 -5.70
N VAL A 398 2.20 -36.28 -4.85
CA VAL A 398 1.31 -37.27 -4.23
C VAL A 398 -0.14 -36.82 -4.32
N LYS A 399 -1.09 -37.75 -4.22
CA LYS A 399 -2.52 -37.43 -4.30
C LYS A 399 -3.03 -36.58 -3.15
N ASN A 400 -2.45 -36.75 -1.96
CA ASN A 400 -2.87 -36.05 -0.75
C ASN A 400 -1.64 -35.72 0.09
N HIS A 401 -1.25 -34.45 0.07
CA HIS A 401 -0.09 -33.94 0.80
C HIS A 401 -0.30 -33.93 2.32
N SER A 402 -1.54 -33.98 2.81
CA SER A 402 -1.87 -34.01 4.24
C SER A 402 -1.74 -35.39 4.90
N LYS A 403 -1.46 -36.44 4.11
CA LYS A 403 -1.27 -37.80 4.64
C LYS A 403 0.20 -38.19 4.63
N PRO A 404 0.72 -38.85 5.69
CA PRO A 404 2.03 -39.45 5.67
C PRO A 404 2.18 -40.43 4.50
N GLN A 405 3.28 -40.32 3.76
CA GLN A 405 3.60 -41.23 2.67
C GLN A 405 4.40 -42.43 3.17
N PRO A 406 4.38 -43.58 2.45
CA PRO A 406 5.16 -44.75 2.82
C PRO A 406 6.64 -44.37 3.00
N PRO A 407 7.25 -44.63 4.18
CA PRO A 407 8.62 -44.22 4.47
C PRO A 407 9.67 -45.23 3.98
N GLU A 408 9.25 -46.49 3.77
CA GLU A 408 10.11 -47.58 3.31
C GLU A 408 10.00 -47.75 1.78
N PRO A 409 11.11 -47.61 1.03
CA PRO A 409 11.13 -47.87 -0.39
C PRO A 409 10.66 -49.28 -0.74
N ARG A 410 9.91 -49.40 -1.85
CA ARG A 410 9.52 -50.68 -2.48
C ARG A 410 8.66 -51.60 -1.62
N LYS A 411 8.05 -51.11 -0.53
CA LYS A 411 7.18 -51.87 0.37
C LYS A 411 5.76 -51.30 0.38
N GLY A 412 4.75 -52.18 0.49
CA GLY A 412 3.35 -51.79 0.56
C GLY A 412 2.91 -50.93 -0.62
N ASP A 413 2.26 -49.81 -0.34
CA ASP A 413 1.74 -48.89 -1.36
C ASP A 413 2.78 -47.92 -1.95
N TRP A 414 4.09 -48.13 -1.69
CA TRP A 414 5.17 -47.25 -2.19
C TRP A 414 5.06 -46.95 -3.70
N TYR A 415 4.85 -47.98 -4.52
CA TYR A 415 4.75 -47.84 -5.98
C TYR A 415 3.52 -47.05 -6.47
N LYS A 416 2.50 -46.90 -5.60
CA LYS A 416 1.26 -46.16 -5.91
C LYS A 416 1.24 -44.76 -5.28
N ALA A 417 2.12 -44.51 -4.30
CA ALA A 417 2.12 -43.27 -3.53
C ALA A 417 2.68 -42.09 -4.34
N TYR A 418 3.81 -42.30 -5.03
CA TYR A 418 4.58 -41.22 -5.65
C TYR A 418 4.38 -41.16 -7.17
N THR A 419 4.20 -39.95 -7.69
CA THR A 419 4.21 -39.65 -9.12
C THR A 419 5.42 -38.77 -9.44
N PRO A 420 6.41 -39.25 -10.21
CA PRO A 420 7.57 -38.44 -10.58
C PRO A 420 7.20 -37.41 -11.65
N VAL A 421 7.72 -36.21 -11.51
CA VAL A 421 7.54 -35.08 -12.44
C VAL A 421 8.89 -34.44 -12.71
N ILE A 422 9.16 -34.10 -13.96
CA ILE A 422 10.37 -33.37 -14.36
C ILE A 422 9.96 -32.06 -14.99
N ILE A 423 10.54 -30.96 -14.52
CA ILE A 423 10.38 -29.63 -15.08
C ILE A 423 11.74 -29.07 -15.50
N GLY A 424 11.71 -28.23 -16.53
CA GLY A 424 12.84 -27.40 -16.93
C GLY A 424 12.44 -25.94 -16.92
N CYS A 425 13.25 -25.09 -16.29
CA CYS A 425 13.01 -23.65 -16.24
C CYS A 425 14.14 -22.87 -16.91
N GLU A 426 13.79 -22.12 -17.95
CA GLU A 426 14.69 -21.22 -18.66
C GLU A 426 14.53 -19.79 -18.17
N HIS A 427 15.63 -19.05 -18.18
CA HIS A 427 15.68 -17.68 -17.67
C HIS A 427 15.45 -16.65 -18.80
N TYR A 428 14.45 -15.80 -18.63
CA TYR A 428 14.00 -14.82 -19.63
C TYR A 428 14.02 -13.40 -19.09
N GLU A 429 14.13 -12.45 -20.02
CA GLU A 429 13.68 -11.08 -19.84
C GLU A 429 12.16 -11.05 -20.03
N VAL A 430 11.43 -10.59 -19.01
CA VAL A 430 9.97 -10.62 -18.95
C VAL A 430 9.44 -9.21 -18.72
N ASN A 431 8.47 -8.81 -19.54
CA ASN A 431 7.68 -7.61 -19.28
C ASN A 431 6.50 -8.00 -18.39
N TYR A 432 6.56 -7.54 -17.15
CA TYR A 432 5.56 -7.76 -16.12
C TYR A 432 4.58 -6.60 -16.09
N THR A 433 3.29 -6.92 -15.93
CA THR A 433 2.26 -5.96 -15.53
C THR A 433 1.70 -6.40 -14.19
N ILE A 434 1.84 -5.56 -13.17
CA ILE A 434 1.54 -5.91 -11.78
C ILE A 434 0.62 -4.87 -11.18
N LYS A 435 -0.46 -5.33 -10.57
CA LYS A 435 -1.35 -4.51 -9.76
C LYS A 435 -0.89 -4.58 -8.30
N PHE A 436 -0.67 -3.41 -7.72
CA PHE A 436 -0.43 -3.26 -6.29
C PHE A 436 -1.70 -2.75 -5.64
N ASP A 437 -2.02 -3.34 -4.49
CA ASP A 437 -3.18 -3.01 -3.68
C ASP A 437 -2.69 -2.76 -2.25
N PHE A 438 -2.99 -1.58 -1.73
CA PHE A 438 -2.68 -1.17 -0.36
C PHE A 438 -3.98 -1.02 0.40
N VAL A 439 -4.16 -1.86 1.42
CA VAL A 439 -5.33 -1.86 2.30
C VAL A 439 -4.84 -1.68 3.72
N GLU A 440 -5.30 -0.62 4.40
CA GLU A 440 -4.87 -0.29 5.76
C GLU A 440 -3.34 -0.18 5.92
N GLY A 441 -2.64 0.22 4.85
CA GLY A 441 -1.19 0.34 4.82
C GLY A 441 -0.44 -0.97 4.54
N VAL A 442 -1.13 -2.12 4.46
CA VAL A 442 -0.56 -3.41 4.07
C VAL A 442 -0.52 -3.52 2.54
N GLN A 443 0.66 -3.83 2.00
CA GLN A 443 0.86 -4.02 0.57
C GLN A 443 0.54 -5.46 0.18
N SER A 444 -0.29 -5.62 -0.85
CA SER A 444 -0.48 -6.87 -1.59
C SER A 444 -0.26 -6.61 -3.08
N HIS A 445 0.03 -7.66 -3.85
CA HIS A 445 0.25 -7.52 -5.28
C HIS A 445 -0.31 -8.71 -6.04
N LYS A 446 -0.72 -8.45 -7.29
CA LYS A 446 -1.19 -9.46 -8.23
C LYS A 446 -0.54 -9.23 -9.58
N ILE A 447 0.15 -10.24 -10.07
CA ILE A 447 0.70 -10.22 -11.43
C ILE A 447 -0.46 -10.44 -12.40
N LEU A 448 -0.71 -9.44 -13.25
CA LEU A 448 -1.76 -9.47 -14.26
C LEU A 448 -1.27 -10.17 -15.52
N HIS A 449 -0.07 -9.81 -15.99
CA HIS A 449 0.49 -10.33 -17.23
C HIS A 449 2.00 -10.60 -17.12
N ARG A 450 2.44 -11.64 -17.83
CA ARG A 450 3.85 -12.02 -18.03
C ARG A 450 4.10 -12.16 -19.52
N LYS A 451 4.79 -11.19 -20.12
CA LYS A 451 5.18 -11.27 -21.54
C LYS A 451 6.66 -11.59 -21.64
N TYR A 452 6.98 -12.84 -21.96
CA TYR A 452 8.34 -13.31 -22.19
C TYR A 452 8.90 -12.71 -23.48
N ILE A 453 10.03 -11.99 -23.39
CA ILE A 453 10.63 -11.27 -24.52
C ILE A 453 11.72 -12.12 -25.17
N ARG A 454 12.74 -12.51 -24.40
CA ARG A 454 13.90 -13.29 -24.88
C ARG A 454 14.64 -13.96 -23.72
N LYS A 455 15.41 -15.01 -24.01
CA LYS A 455 16.32 -15.63 -23.03
C LYS A 455 17.43 -14.67 -22.61
N VAL A 456 17.88 -14.73 -21.36
CA VAL A 456 18.96 -13.88 -20.84
C VAL A 456 20.27 -14.12 -21.61
N VAL A 457 20.62 -15.38 -21.84
CA VAL A 457 21.66 -15.81 -22.80
C VAL A 457 21.08 -16.96 -23.64
N ASN A 458 20.91 -16.75 -24.94
CA ASN A 458 20.28 -17.74 -25.82
C ASN A 458 21.31 -18.71 -26.41
N THR A 459 21.75 -19.66 -25.60
CA THR A 459 22.75 -20.67 -25.97
C THR A 459 22.41 -22.01 -25.35
N THR A 460 22.82 -23.09 -25.99
CA THR A 460 22.67 -24.46 -25.50
C THR A 460 24.02 -24.97 -25.02
N LEU A 461 24.06 -25.47 -23.77
CA LEU A 461 25.26 -26.05 -23.17
C LEU A 461 25.72 -27.28 -23.95
N THR A 462 27.04 -27.41 -24.15
CA THR A 462 27.65 -28.57 -24.80
C THR A 462 28.48 -29.38 -23.80
N SER A 463 28.71 -30.67 -24.10
CA SER A 463 29.63 -31.52 -23.32
C SER A 463 31.10 -31.18 -23.56
N GLU A 464 31.40 -30.48 -24.65
CA GLU A 464 32.74 -30.01 -24.97
C GLU A 464 33.20 -28.92 -24.00
N ARG A 465 34.53 -28.79 -23.85
CA ARG A 465 35.16 -27.74 -23.05
C ARG A 465 35.88 -26.74 -23.94
N ASP A 466 36.00 -25.51 -23.47
CA ASP A 466 36.81 -24.48 -24.11
C ASP A 466 38.25 -25.00 -24.33
N GLN A 467 38.84 -24.77 -25.50
CA GLN A 467 40.16 -25.27 -25.83
C GLN A 467 41.27 -24.52 -25.08
N ASP A 468 41.03 -23.27 -24.66
CA ASP A 468 42.01 -22.49 -23.92
C ASP A 468 42.14 -22.98 -22.47
N LYS A 469 43.20 -23.76 -22.20
CA LYS A 469 43.48 -24.36 -20.90
C LYS A 469 43.92 -23.33 -19.83
N ARG A 470 44.15 -22.07 -20.21
CA ARG A 470 44.45 -20.99 -19.24
C ARG A 470 43.22 -20.60 -18.44
N LEU A 471 42.01 -20.82 -18.98
CA LEU A 471 40.76 -20.68 -18.24
C LEU A 471 40.59 -21.83 -17.26
N LYS A 472 40.21 -21.50 -16.03
CA LYS A 472 39.69 -22.51 -15.08
C LYS A 472 38.27 -22.89 -15.48
N ASP A 473 37.43 -21.89 -15.72
CA ASP A 473 36.09 -22.11 -16.23
C ASP A 473 36.11 -22.35 -17.75
N ARG A 474 35.95 -23.61 -18.15
CA ARG A 474 35.99 -24.04 -19.55
C ARG A 474 34.60 -24.42 -20.08
N THR A 475 33.53 -23.90 -19.47
CA THR A 475 32.16 -24.08 -19.95
C THR A 475 32.02 -23.64 -21.41
N LYS A 476 31.35 -24.43 -22.26
CA LYS A 476 31.15 -24.11 -23.68
C LYS A 476 29.69 -24.32 -24.06
N ALA A 477 29.14 -23.38 -24.81
CA ALA A 477 27.77 -23.42 -25.30
C ALA A 477 27.68 -22.88 -26.74
N VAL A 478 26.61 -23.23 -27.44
CA VAL A 478 26.41 -22.85 -28.85
C VAL A 478 25.07 -22.14 -29.05
N PRO A 479 25.00 -21.15 -29.96
CA PRO A 479 26.08 -20.64 -30.80
C PRO A 479 26.91 -19.54 -30.12
N GLU A 480 28.23 -19.52 -30.36
CA GLU A 480 29.18 -18.57 -29.75
C GLU A 480 28.85 -17.09 -30.07
N LYS A 481 28.20 -16.82 -31.20
CA LYS A 481 27.74 -15.46 -31.57
C LYS A 481 26.80 -14.81 -30.54
N ASN A 482 26.16 -15.62 -29.68
CA ASN A 482 25.23 -15.15 -28.67
C ASN A 482 25.92 -14.89 -27.32
N TYR A 483 27.23 -15.13 -27.20
CA TYR A 483 27.99 -14.81 -25.99
C TYR A 483 27.95 -13.30 -25.70
N VAL A 484 27.99 -12.96 -24.41
CA VAL A 484 28.05 -11.57 -23.96
C VAL A 484 29.40 -11.33 -23.30
N TYR A 485 30.24 -10.53 -23.94
CA TYR A 485 31.62 -10.27 -23.52
C TYR A 485 31.71 -9.07 -22.59
N PRO A 486 32.69 -9.05 -21.65
CA PRO A 486 32.92 -7.92 -20.74
C PRO A 486 33.08 -6.55 -21.42
N LEU A 487 33.63 -6.55 -22.63
CA LEU A 487 33.86 -5.34 -23.43
C LEU A 487 32.56 -4.69 -23.94
N ASP A 488 31.46 -5.44 -24.05
CA ASP A 488 30.12 -4.88 -24.32
C ASP A 488 29.49 -4.43 -22.98
N ILE A 489 30.06 -3.37 -22.40
CA ILE A 489 29.86 -2.96 -21.00
C ILE A 489 28.37 -2.92 -20.61
N GLY A 490 27.55 -2.24 -21.41
CA GLY A 490 26.14 -2.04 -21.09
C GLY A 490 25.35 -3.35 -21.11
N LYS A 491 25.48 -4.14 -22.19
CA LYS A 491 24.80 -5.44 -22.30
C LYS A 491 25.29 -6.42 -21.24
N TYR A 492 26.61 -6.46 -21.04
CA TYR A 492 27.27 -7.33 -20.08
C TYR A 492 26.80 -7.08 -18.65
N ARG A 493 26.71 -5.82 -18.22
CA ARG A 493 26.19 -5.47 -16.88
C ARG A 493 24.73 -5.83 -16.69
N LEU A 494 23.89 -5.62 -17.71
CA LEU A 494 22.50 -6.04 -17.66
C LEU A 494 22.38 -7.56 -17.54
N THR A 495 23.11 -8.31 -18.36
CA THR A 495 23.16 -9.78 -18.30
C THR A 495 23.65 -10.26 -16.95
N ALA A 496 24.71 -9.65 -16.40
CA ALA A 496 25.20 -9.97 -15.06
C ALA A 496 24.16 -9.74 -13.98
N ALA A 497 23.40 -8.64 -14.07
CA ALA A 497 22.34 -8.34 -13.11
C ALA A 497 21.27 -9.44 -13.12
N TYR A 498 20.77 -9.81 -14.31
CA TYR A 498 19.80 -10.91 -14.44
C TYR A 498 20.38 -12.22 -13.93
N HIS A 499 21.58 -12.59 -14.37
CA HIS A 499 22.26 -13.80 -13.91
C HIS A 499 22.45 -13.82 -12.39
N SER A 500 22.82 -12.71 -11.76
CA SER A 500 22.99 -12.59 -10.29
C SER A 500 21.69 -12.88 -9.54
N LEU A 501 20.57 -12.33 -10.01
CA LEU A 501 19.26 -12.59 -9.40
C LEU A 501 18.89 -14.07 -9.54
N GLY A 502 19.07 -14.63 -10.74
CA GLY A 502 18.79 -16.04 -11.02
C GLY A 502 19.69 -17.01 -10.23
N TYR A 503 20.98 -16.68 -10.08
CA TYR A 503 21.98 -17.51 -9.41
C TYR A 503 21.60 -17.85 -7.97
N THR A 504 21.08 -16.88 -7.21
CA THR A 504 20.68 -17.12 -5.81
C THR A 504 19.55 -18.14 -5.72
N LEU A 505 18.51 -18.02 -6.55
CA LEU A 505 17.42 -19.01 -6.60
C LEU A 505 17.95 -20.39 -7.01
N ARG A 506 18.77 -20.47 -8.07
CA ARG A 506 19.34 -21.73 -8.55
C ARG A 506 20.12 -22.44 -7.46
N ARG A 507 21.01 -21.72 -6.77
CA ARG A 507 21.79 -22.24 -5.64
C ARG A 507 20.92 -22.73 -4.49
N THR A 508 19.85 -22.00 -4.16
CA THR A 508 18.91 -22.40 -3.10
C THR A 508 18.18 -23.70 -3.45
N LEU A 509 17.76 -23.85 -4.71
CA LEU A 509 17.01 -25.03 -5.16
C LEU A 509 17.90 -26.21 -5.58
N ASN A 510 19.19 -26.01 -5.81
CA ASN A 510 20.09 -27.06 -6.25
C ASN A 510 20.24 -28.16 -5.18
N GLY A 511 20.38 -29.42 -5.61
CA GLY A 511 20.65 -30.55 -4.72
C GLY A 511 19.58 -31.64 -4.74
N THR A 512 19.54 -32.48 -3.71
CA THR A 512 18.74 -33.72 -3.71
C THR A 512 18.04 -33.97 -2.39
N THR A 513 16.91 -34.68 -2.43
CA THR A 513 16.31 -35.36 -1.28
C THR A 513 16.22 -36.84 -1.57
N THR A 514 16.81 -37.68 -0.72
CA THR A 514 16.85 -39.15 -0.90
C THR A 514 16.04 -39.91 0.13
N MET A 515 15.55 -41.07 -0.28
CA MET A 515 14.90 -42.08 0.55
C MET A 515 15.75 -43.37 0.62
N PRO A 516 15.68 -44.14 1.72
CA PRO A 516 14.93 -43.85 2.97
C PRO A 516 15.59 -42.73 3.81
N ASN A 517 14.88 -42.21 4.81
CA ASN A 517 15.32 -41.20 5.79
C ASN A 517 15.25 -39.72 5.38
N PHE A 518 14.72 -39.39 4.21
CA PHE A 518 14.58 -37.99 3.76
C PHE A 518 15.87 -37.17 3.92
N ASN A 519 17.02 -37.73 3.51
CA ASN A 519 18.28 -36.98 3.59
C ASN A 519 18.26 -35.84 2.56
N VAL A 520 18.17 -34.60 3.04
CA VAL A 520 18.09 -33.38 2.22
C VAL A 520 19.47 -32.75 2.08
N ASN A 521 20.07 -32.89 0.91
CA ASN A 521 21.30 -32.22 0.50
C ASN A 521 20.97 -31.00 -0.37
N SER A 522 20.19 -30.05 0.16
CA SER A 522 19.77 -28.84 -0.55
C SER A 522 19.29 -27.77 0.44
N GLN A 523 19.36 -26.49 0.03
CA GLN A 523 18.77 -25.39 0.78
C GLN A 523 17.25 -25.28 0.55
N ILE A 524 16.65 -26.15 -0.27
CA ILE A 524 15.19 -26.14 -0.47
C ILE A 524 14.40 -26.36 0.85
N LEU A 525 14.99 -27.02 1.84
CA LEU A 525 14.34 -27.31 3.13
C LEU A 525 14.01 -26.07 3.95
N ILE A 526 14.80 -24.99 3.82
CA ILE A 526 14.55 -23.74 4.54
C ILE A 526 13.48 -22.88 3.85
N THR A 527 12.98 -23.32 2.70
CA THR A 527 11.99 -22.60 1.89
C THR A 527 10.57 -23.03 2.21
N PRO A 528 9.56 -22.20 1.93
CA PRO A 528 8.16 -22.62 2.01
C PRO A 528 7.74 -23.57 0.87
N LEU A 529 8.67 -23.98 0.00
CA LEU A 529 8.36 -24.85 -1.13
C LEU A 529 8.33 -26.34 -0.78
N VAL A 530 8.60 -26.72 0.47
CA VAL A 530 8.59 -28.11 0.95
C VAL A 530 7.57 -28.27 2.07
N ASP A 531 6.69 -29.26 1.92
CA ASP A 531 5.77 -29.71 2.95
C ASP A 531 6.53 -30.48 4.04
N ARG A 532 6.32 -30.12 5.31
CA ARG A 532 7.05 -30.69 6.46
C ARG A 532 6.52 -32.05 6.94
N ILE A 533 5.29 -32.42 6.56
CA ILE A 533 4.71 -33.72 6.91
C ILE A 533 5.45 -34.81 6.12
N ASN A 534 5.71 -34.55 4.84
CA ASN A 534 6.25 -35.54 3.91
C ASN A 534 7.64 -35.20 3.35
N TYR A 535 8.21 -34.04 3.66
CA TYR A 535 9.46 -33.55 3.05
C TYR A 535 9.43 -33.58 1.51
N LEU A 536 8.23 -33.32 0.94
CA LEU A 536 7.99 -33.27 -0.49
C LEU A 536 7.73 -31.84 -0.94
N PRO A 537 8.03 -31.49 -2.20
CA PRO A 537 7.64 -30.20 -2.73
C PRO A 537 6.13 -29.95 -2.62
N VAL A 538 5.73 -28.69 -2.42
CA VAL A 538 4.33 -28.28 -2.29
C VAL A 538 3.50 -28.55 -3.55
N GLU A 539 2.18 -28.55 -3.41
CA GLU A 539 1.27 -28.59 -4.55
C GLU A 539 1.54 -27.42 -5.52
N ASN A 540 1.36 -27.67 -6.82
CA ASN A 540 1.68 -26.69 -7.88
C ASN A 540 3.12 -26.13 -7.81
N PHE A 541 4.08 -26.97 -7.41
CA PHE A 541 5.49 -26.62 -7.19
C PHE A 541 6.11 -25.75 -8.29
N ARG A 542 5.82 -26.05 -9.57
CA ARG A 542 6.27 -25.23 -10.72
C ARG A 542 5.87 -23.74 -10.57
N HIS A 543 4.61 -23.49 -10.24
CA HIS A 543 4.10 -22.12 -10.08
C HIS A 543 4.62 -21.49 -8.79
N ALA A 544 4.85 -22.29 -7.74
CA ALA A 544 5.44 -21.83 -6.49
C ALA A 544 6.89 -21.35 -6.67
N ILE A 545 7.72 -22.04 -7.48
CA ILE A 545 9.07 -21.60 -7.84
C ILE A 545 9.03 -20.25 -8.57
N MET A 546 8.14 -20.12 -9.56
CA MET A 546 7.99 -18.87 -10.32
C MET A 546 7.58 -17.70 -9.40
N ASN A 547 6.58 -17.92 -8.54
CA ASN A 547 6.13 -16.90 -7.59
C ASN A 547 7.23 -16.54 -6.58
N MET A 548 8.02 -17.51 -6.10
CA MET A 548 9.13 -17.25 -5.19
C MET A 548 10.17 -16.34 -5.85
N TYR A 549 10.52 -16.61 -7.12
CA TYR A 549 11.45 -15.76 -7.85
C TYR A 549 10.91 -14.35 -8.09
N GLU A 550 9.62 -14.24 -8.44
CA GLU A 550 8.93 -12.97 -8.61
C GLU A 550 8.90 -12.17 -7.31
N ASN A 551 8.66 -12.83 -6.18
CA ASN A 551 8.76 -12.23 -4.85
C ASN A 551 10.18 -11.74 -4.56
N MET A 552 11.22 -12.50 -4.93
CA MET A 552 12.61 -12.05 -4.77
C MET A 552 12.89 -10.77 -5.56
N VAL A 553 12.47 -10.73 -6.83
CA VAL A 553 12.65 -9.56 -7.70
C VAL A 553 11.86 -8.36 -7.19
N LEU A 554 10.59 -8.55 -6.82
CA LEU A 554 9.75 -7.48 -6.27
C LEU A 554 10.27 -6.92 -4.94
N SER A 555 10.91 -7.77 -4.14
CA SER A 555 11.50 -7.36 -2.86
C SER A 555 12.63 -6.35 -3.01
N LEU A 556 13.20 -6.16 -4.21
CA LEU A 556 14.12 -5.05 -4.48
C LEU A 556 13.48 -3.70 -4.19
N LEU A 557 12.16 -3.56 -4.38
CA LEU A 557 11.42 -2.32 -4.05
C LEU A 557 11.46 -1.96 -2.55
N SER A 558 11.78 -2.93 -1.69
CA SER A 558 11.91 -2.69 -0.25
C SER A 558 13.14 -1.87 0.12
N ASP A 559 14.18 -1.86 -0.73
CA ASP A 559 15.37 -1.03 -0.53
C ASP A 559 15.63 -0.16 -1.77
N PRO A 560 15.17 1.10 -1.74
CA PRO A 560 15.37 2.02 -2.86
C PRO A 560 16.83 2.42 -3.13
N SER A 561 17.79 1.94 -2.34
CA SER A 561 19.23 2.15 -2.58
C SER A 561 19.75 1.27 -3.72
N PHE A 562 19.02 0.22 -4.10
CA PHE A 562 19.36 -0.54 -5.31
C PHE A 562 19.18 0.33 -6.56
N SER A 563 20.20 0.36 -7.41
CA SER A 563 20.21 1.12 -8.67
C SER A 563 19.07 0.77 -9.63
N VAL A 564 18.50 -0.43 -9.51
CA VAL A 564 17.36 -0.86 -10.32
C VAL A 564 16.04 -0.26 -9.84
N VAL A 565 15.96 0.27 -8.62
CA VAL A 565 14.74 0.88 -8.10
C VAL A 565 14.64 2.31 -8.60
N SER A 566 13.52 2.61 -9.25
CA SER A 566 13.28 3.88 -9.94
C SER A 566 11.90 4.44 -9.64
N TRP A 567 11.69 5.72 -9.90
CA TRP A 567 10.35 6.30 -9.86
C TRP A 567 9.50 5.77 -11.00
N ALA A 568 8.25 5.40 -10.71
CA ALA A 568 7.33 4.89 -11.73
C ALA A 568 6.94 5.96 -12.77
N SER A 569 7.01 7.25 -12.41
CA SER A 569 6.66 8.36 -13.31
C SER A 569 7.70 8.61 -14.41
N ASN A 570 8.99 8.46 -14.12
CA ASN A 570 10.07 8.90 -15.01
C ASN A 570 11.19 7.86 -15.23
N GLY A 571 11.17 6.73 -14.53
CA GLY A 571 12.15 5.65 -14.67
C GLY A 571 13.56 5.98 -14.20
N LYS A 572 13.80 7.14 -13.58
CA LYS A 572 15.10 7.51 -12.99
C LYS A 572 15.30 6.84 -11.63
N PRO A 573 16.54 6.51 -11.23
CA PRO A 573 16.83 5.93 -9.92
C PRO A 573 16.19 6.72 -8.79
N SER A 574 15.44 6.05 -7.91
CA SER A 574 14.70 6.77 -6.87
C SER A 574 15.57 7.15 -5.70
N GLY A 575 16.55 6.32 -5.34
CA GLY A 575 17.21 6.43 -4.04
C GLY A 575 16.21 6.31 -2.87
N PRO A 576 16.68 6.44 -1.62
CA PRO A 576 15.87 6.21 -0.42
C PRO A 576 14.97 7.39 -0.02
N PHE A 577 14.95 8.49 -0.79
CA PHE A 577 14.21 9.69 -0.42
C PHE A 577 12.71 9.60 -0.77
N LYS A 578 11.89 10.47 -0.17
CA LYS A 578 10.45 10.61 -0.47
C LYS A 578 10.27 11.52 -1.69
N GLY A 579 9.62 11.02 -2.73
CA GLY A 579 9.35 11.76 -3.97
C GLY A 579 8.31 12.87 -3.79
N GLY A 580 8.44 13.92 -4.61
CA GLY A 580 7.53 15.06 -4.66
C GLY A 580 6.48 14.96 -5.77
N ALA A 581 5.94 16.10 -6.18
CA ALA A 581 4.91 16.21 -7.22
C ALA A 581 5.39 15.68 -8.58
N GLU A 582 6.68 15.81 -8.89
CA GLU A 582 7.34 15.30 -10.09
C GLU A 582 7.41 13.76 -10.15
N THR A 583 7.16 13.09 -9.03
CA THR A 583 7.14 11.62 -8.90
C THR A 583 5.74 11.04 -8.78
N ALA A 584 4.71 11.89 -8.87
CA ALA A 584 3.32 11.48 -8.76
C ALA A 584 2.95 10.49 -9.88
N TYR A 585 2.30 9.40 -9.51
CA TYR A 585 1.94 8.32 -10.44
C TYR A 585 0.43 8.06 -10.40
N PRO A 586 -0.22 7.76 -11.54
CA PRO A 586 -1.65 7.46 -11.58
C PRO A 586 -2.04 6.32 -10.62
N CYS A 587 -3.02 6.57 -9.77
CA CYS A 587 -3.55 5.57 -8.84
C CYS A 587 -5.04 5.77 -8.59
N ARG A 588 -5.69 4.70 -8.14
CA ARG A 588 -7.08 4.68 -7.69
C ARG A 588 -7.10 4.56 -6.18
N LYS A 589 -7.59 5.59 -5.50
CA LYS A 589 -7.74 5.66 -4.04
C LYS A 589 -9.16 5.29 -3.62
#